data_AF-A0A950CIH5-F1
#
_entry.id   AF-A0A950CIH5-F1
#
_cell.length_a   1.000
_cell.length_b   1.000
_cell.length_c   1.000
_cell.angle_alpha   90.00
_cell.angle_beta   90.00
_cell.angle_gamma   90.00
#
_symmetry.space_group_name_H-M   'P 1'
#
loop_
_entity.id
_entity.type
_entity.pdbx_description
1 polymer ?
#
loop_
_entity_poly.entity_id
_entity_poly.type
_entity_poly.pdbx_seq_one_letter_code
_entity_poly.pdbx_strand_id
1 'polypeptide(L)'
;MAAQPKPLYVRELNYLEGGGIYGWLTTIDHKRIAVLYGVTALVMLLFGGTEALLVRTQLIVPDNHFLTAQQYNQFFTMHGLTMIFLVIMPLETGFFGNFLIPLQIGARDVAFPRLNALSYWVFLLGAITLNLGWIWGGLPNDG
;
A
#
# COMPACT_ATOMS: atom_id res chain seq x y z
N MET A 1 -22.20 52.57 -5.46
CA MET A 1 -22.46 51.15 -5.14
C MET A 1 -21.35 50.35 -5.80
N ALA A 2 -20.30 50.01 -5.06
CA ALA A 2 -19.15 49.32 -5.63
C ALA A 2 -19.56 47.88 -5.99
N ALA A 3 -19.38 47.49 -7.25
CA ALA A 3 -19.61 46.13 -7.70
C ALA A 3 -18.69 45.19 -6.91
N GLN A 4 -19.28 44.28 -6.14
CA GLN A 4 -18.52 43.22 -5.48
C GLN A 4 -17.87 42.35 -6.56
N PRO A 5 -16.55 42.06 -6.46
CA PRO A 5 -15.90 41.19 -7.42
C PRO A 5 -16.53 39.80 -7.37
N LYS A 6 -16.89 39.25 -8.54
CA LYS A 6 -17.34 37.85 -8.65
C LYS A 6 -16.24 36.94 -8.09
N PRO A 7 -16.55 35.96 -7.22
CA PRO A 7 -15.56 35.00 -6.79
C PRO A 7 -15.06 34.25 -8.03
N LEU A 8 -13.77 34.40 -8.34
CA LEU A 8 -13.12 33.54 -9.32
C LEU A 8 -13.18 32.13 -8.72
N TYR A 9 -13.96 31.24 -9.33
CA TYR A 9 -13.88 29.82 -9.05
C TYR A 9 -12.52 29.35 -9.57
N VAL A 10 -11.46 29.60 -8.79
CA VAL A 10 -10.17 28.96 -8.98
C VAL A 10 -10.50 27.48 -8.86
N ARG A 11 -10.44 26.75 -9.98
CA ARG A 11 -10.61 25.31 -9.98
C ARG A 11 -9.54 24.77 -9.04
N GLU A 12 -9.94 24.49 -7.79
CA GLU A 12 -9.15 23.72 -6.84
C GLU A 12 -8.85 22.41 -7.59
N LEU A 13 -7.62 22.29 -8.11
CA LEU A 13 -7.20 21.08 -8.80
C LEU A 13 -7.40 19.95 -7.81
N ASN A 14 -8.34 19.06 -8.12
CA ASN A 14 -8.60 17.88 -7.31
C ASN A 14 -7.26 17.15 -7.15
N TYR A 15 -6.93 16.68 -5.94
CA TYR A 15 -5.70 15.92 -5.74
C TYR A 15 -5.67 14.64 -6.59
N LEU A 16 -6.78 14.22 -7.21
CA LEU A 16 -6.84 13.16 -8.22
C LEU A 16 -6.50 13.65 -9.64
N GLU A 17 -6.67 14.94 -9.93
CA GLU A 17 -6.44 15.56 -11.24
C GLU A 17 -5.09 16.29 -11.24
N GLY A 18 -4.09 15.78 -11.96
CA GLY A 18 -2.90 16.58 -12.30
C GLY A 18 -1.63 15.78 -12.56
N GLY A 19 -1.02 16.03 -13.73
CA GLY A 19 0.38 15.67 -14.05
C GLY A 19 0.62 14.29 -14.68
N GLY A 20 -0.43 13.51 -14.97
CA GLY A 20 -0.30 12.16 -15.54
C GLY A 20 0.59 11.26 -14.67
N ILE A 21 1.26 10.27 -15.28
CA ILE A 21 2.15 9.34 -14.55
C ILE A 21 3.26 10.10 -13.80
N TYR A 22 3.88 11.09 -14.44
CA TYR A 22 4.96 11.88 -13.81
C TYR A 22 4.50 12.65 -12.56
N GLY A 23 3.26 13.14 -12.56
CA GLY A 23 2.68 13.84 -11.41
C GLY A 23 2.33 12.94 -10.23
N TRP A 24 2.15 11.63 -10.46
CA TRP A 24 2.01 10.63 -9.40
C TRP A 24 3.37 10.14 -8.89
N LEU A 25 4.35 9.98 -9.78
CA LEU A 25 5.70 9.55 -9.41
C LEU A 25 6.44 10.58 -8.54
N THR A 26 6.25 11.87 -8.81
CA THR A 26 6.97 12.96 -8.14
C THR A 26 6.12 13.75 -7.15
N THR A 27 4.97 13.19 -6.74
CA THR A 27 4.06 13.88 -5.84
C THR A 27 4.63 14.07 -4.43
N ILE A 28 4.25 15.18 -3.79
CA ILE A 28 4.51 15.46 -2.38
C ILE A 28 3.21 15.63 -1.57
N ASP A 29 2.05 15.54 -2.23
CA ASP A 29 0.74 15.72 -1.59
C ASP A 29 0.40 14.49 -0.74
N HIS A 30 0.22 14.70 0.57
CA HIS A 30 -0.11 13.63 1.52
C HIS A 30 -1.37 12.82 1.14
N LYS A 31 -2.36 13.41 0.47
CA LYS A 31 -3.58 12.72 0.00
C LYS A 31 -3.27 11.81 -1.17
N ARG A 32 -2.43 12.25 -2.11
CA ARG A 32 -1.97 11.40 -3.23
C ARG A 32 -1.12 10.24 -2.71
N ILE A 33 -0.24 10.50 -1.75
CA ILE A 33 0.57 9.47 -1.10
C ILE A 33 -0.30 8.47 -0.36
N ALA A 34 -1.35 8.91 0.34
CA ALA A 34 -2.34 8.02 0.96
C ALA A 34 -3.01 7.09 -0.06
N VAL A 35 -3.41 7.62 -1.23
CA VAL A 35 -4.00 6.82 -2.31
C VAL A 35 -3.01 5.79 -2.83
N LEU A 36 -1.73 6.14 -3.00
CA LEU A 36 -0.69 5.21 -3.42
C LEU A 36 -0.51 4.04 -2.43
N TYR A 37 -0.46 4.33 -1.13
CA TYR A 37 -0.44 3.31 -0.09
C TYR A 37 -1.70 2.43 -0.13
N GLY A 38 -2.88 3.03 -0.25
CA GLY A 38 -4.15 2.31 -0.31
C GLY A 38 -4.25 1.37 -1.52
N VAL A 39 -3.87 1.84 -2.71
CA VAL A 39 -3.86 1.01 -3.92
C VAL A 39 -2.87 -0.14 -3.79
N THR A 40 -1.65 0.13 -3.30
CA THR A 40 -0.63 -0.92 -3.11
C THR A 40 -1.11 -1.97 -2.11
N ALA A 41 -1.68 -1.55 -0.99
CA ALA A 41 -2.22 -2.45 0.02
C ALA A 41 -3.41 -3.28 -0.51
N LEU A 42 -4.28 -2.72 -1.35
CA LEU A 42 -5.36 -3.48 -2.00
C LEU A 42 -4.83 -4.56 -2.95
N VAL A 43 -3.77 -4.26 -3.71
CA VAL A 43 -3.11 -5.26 -4.56
C VAL A 43 -2.49 -6.36 -3.71
N MET A 44 -1.79 -5.98 -2.63
CA MET A 44 -1.17 -6.94 -1.70
C MET A 44 -2.20 -7.75 -0.90
N LEU A 45 -3.39 -7.20 -0.66
CA LEU A 45 -4.49 -7.93 -0.04
C LEU A 45 -4.98 -9.08 -0.93
N LEU A 46 -5.07 -8.86 -2.26
CA LEU A 46 -5.42 -9.94 -3.19
C LEU A 46 -4.32 -11.00 -3.24
N PHE A 47 -3.05 -10.57 -3.17
CA PHE A 47 -1.91 -11.48 -3.14
C PHE A 47 -1.89 -12.32 -1.86
N GLY A 48 -1.95 -11.68 -0.69
CA GLY A 48 -2.02 -12.34 0.62
C GLY A 48 -3.27 -13.20 0.79
N GLY A 49 -4.41 -12.78 0.22
CA GLY A 49 -5.62 -13.58 0.17
C GLY A 49 -5.43 -14.86 -0.65
N THR A 50 -4.70 -14.79 -1.76
CA THR A 50 -4.37 -15.97 -2.58
C THR A 50 -3.45 -16.92 -1.82
N GLU A 51 -2.42 -16.40 -1.14
CA GLU A 51 -1.53 -17.21 -0.27
C GLU A 51 -2.33 -17.96 0.81
N ALA A 52 -3.30 -17.28 1.45
CA ALA A 52 -4.19 -17.90 2.43
C ALA A 52 -5.06 -19.00 1.82
N LEU A 53 -5.62 -18.77 0.63
CA LEU A 53 -6.47 -19.75 -0.05
C LEU A 53 -5.68 -21.00 -0.45
N LEU A 54 -4.41 -20.86 -0.84
CA LEU A 54 -3.53 -22.00 -1.15
C LEU A 54 -3.27 -22.85 0.09
N VAL A 55 -2.94 -22.21 1.22
CA VAL A 55 -2.78 -22.89 2.52
C VAL A 55 -4.07 -23.60 2.91
N ARG A 56 -5.22 -22.93 2.78
CA ARG A 56 -6.52 -23.52 3.08
C ARG A 56 -6.87 -24.69 2.17
N THR A 57 -6.50 -24.62 0.89
CA THR A 57 -6.70 -25.71 -0.08
C THR A 57 -5.94 -26.97 0.33
N GLN A 58 -4.70 -26.82 0.81
CA GLN A 58 -3.93 -27.94 1.36
C GLN A 58 -4.63 -28.58 2.57
N LEU A 59 -5.36 -27.81 3.39
CA LEU A 59 -6.00 -28.28 4.63
C LEU A 59 -7.47 -28.74 4.47
N ILE A 60 -8.02 -28.81 3.24
CA ILE A 60 -9.44 -29.18 3.04
C ILE A 60 -9.73 -30.63 3.46
N VAL A 61 -8.79 -31.55 3.20
CA VAL A 61 -8.90 -32.97 3.56
C VAL A 61 -7.62 -33.45 4.24
N PRO A 62 -7.71 -34.46 5.13
CA PRO A 62 -6.52 -35.14 5.66
C PRO A 62 -5.67 -35.75 4.54
N ASP A 63 -4.36 -35.85 4.77
CA ASP A 63 -3.37 -36.46 3.86
C ASP A 63 -3.39 -35.90 2.43
N ASN A 64 -3.74 -34.62 2.26
CA ASN A 64 -3.70 -33.94 0.97
C ASN A 64 -2.24 -33.75 0.50
N HIS A 65 -2.02 -33.80 -0.81
CA HIS A 65 -0.71 -33.65 -1.45
C HIS A 65 -0.63 -32.45 -2.39
N PHE A 66 -1.49 -31.44 -2.20
CA PHE A 66 -1.53 -30.24 -3.04
C PHE A 66 -0.28 -29.36 -2.89
N LEU A 67 0.21 -29.17 -1.65
CA LEU A 67 1.46 -28.49 -1.34
C LEU A 67 2.43 -29.44 -0.65
N THR A 68 3.71 -29.33 -1.00
CA THR A 68 4.80 -29.95 -0.20
C THR A 68 4.95 -29.23 1.15
N ALA A 69 5.56 -29.90 2.14
CA ALA A 69 5.79 -29.30 3.46
C ALA A 69 6.57 -27.98 3.39
N GLN A 70 7.56 -27.90 2.50
CA GLN A 70 8.34 -26.68 2.28
C GLN A 70 7.47 -25.55 1.71
N GLN A 71 6.66 -25.83 0.69
CA GLN A 71 5.78 -24.84 0.08
C GLN A 71 4.71 -24.36 1.08
N TYR A 72 4.14 -25.26 1.88
CA TYR A 72 3.19 -24.90 2.92
C TYR A 72 3.78 -23.87 3.89
N ASN A 73 4.97 -24.14 4.42
CA ASN A 73 5.65 -23.22 5.34
C ASN A 73 5.99 -21.87 4.65
N GLN A 74 6.39 -21.89 3.38
CA GLN A 74 6.64 -20.67 2.60
C GLN A 74 5.37 -19.83 2.44
N PHE A 75 4.26 -20.43 1.98
CA PHE A 75 3.00 -19.71 1.82
C PHE A 75 2.46 -19.20 3.15
N PHE A 76 2.60 -19.97 4.23
CA PHE A 76 2.19 -19.54 5.57
C PHE A 76 3.00 -18.35 6.07
N THR A 77 4.33 -18.42 5.97
CA THR A 77 5.24 -17.35 6.39
C THR A 77 4.99 -16.09 5.57
N MET A 78 4.92 -16.23 4.24
CA MET A 78 4.68 -15.11 3.33
C MET A 78 3.30 -14.48 3.52
N HIS A 79 2.26 -15.27 3.77
CA HIS A 79 0.94 -14.73 4.10
C HIS A 79 0.98 -13.79 5.31
N GLY A 80 1.64 -14.20 6.39
CA GLY A 80 1.81 -13.37 7.58
C GLY A 80 2.58 -12.07 7.28
N LEU A 81 3.69 -12.17 6.55
CA LEU A 81 4.50 -11.02 6.16
C LEU A 81 3.72 -10.05 5.26
N THR A 82 3.04 -10.57 4.24
CA THR A 82 2.22 -9.80 3.31
C THR A 82 1.10 -9.07 4.05
N MET A 83 0.35 -9.77 4.91
CA MET A 83 -0.79 -9.15 5.60
C MET A 83 -0.37 -8.10 6.61
N ILE A 84 0.67 -8.34 7.41
CA ILE A 84 1.09 -7.37 8.43
C ILE A 84 1.83 -6.20 7.78
N PHE A 85 2.91 -6.49 7.04
CA PHE A 85 3.83 -5.45 6.57
C PHE A 85 3.40 -4.80 5.26
N LEU A 86 2.70 -5.53 4.38
CA LEU A 86 2.33 -5.03 3.06
C LEU A 86 0.86 -4.63 2.94
N VAL A 87 0.02 -4.96 3.92
CA VAL A 87 -1.39 -4.56 3.96
C VAL A 87 -1.70 -3.70 5.18
N ILE A 88 -1.57 -4.23 6.41
CA ILE A 88 -2.03 -3.54 7.63
C ILE A 88 -1.23 -2.26 7.89
N MET A 89 0.10 -2.33 7.96
CA MET A 89 0.96 -1.15 8.21
C MET A 89 0.81 -0.04 7.15
N PRO A 90 0.82 -0.33 5.83
CA PRO A 90 0.63 0.70 4.81
C PRO A 90 -0.79 1.27 4.80
N LEU A 91 -1.83 0.48 5.10
CA LEU A 91 -3.17 1.03 5.29
C LEU A 91 -3.21 1.96 6.49
N GLU A 92 -2.56 1.61 7.59
CA GLU A 92 -2.50 2.47 8.77
C GLU A 92 -1.82 3.81 8.45
N THR A 93 -0.60 3.75 7.93
CA THR A 93 0.21 4.93 7.61
C THR A 93 -0.34 5.75 6.45
N GLY A 94 -0.97 5.13 5.46
CA GLY A 94 -1.64 5.79 4.34
C GLY A 94 -2.97 6.43 4.74
N PHE A 95 -3.89 5.66 5.33
CA PHE A 95 -5.23 6.15 5.65
C PHE A 95 -5.23 7.04 6.90
N PHE A 96 -4.69 6.58 8.02
CA PHE A 96 -4.67 7.38 9.24
C PHE A 96 -3.59 8.45 9.17
N GLY A 97 -2.33 8.05 8.97
CA GLY A 97 -1.19 8.98 9.03
C GLY A 97 -1.21 10.05 7.94
N ASN A 98 -1.43 9.64 6.69
CA ASN A 98 -1.37 10.53 5.55
C ASN A 98 -2.71 11.19 5.23
N PHE A 99 -3.83 10.48 5.21
CA PHE A 99 -5.11 11.08 4.81
C PHE A 99 -5.82 11.79 5.97
N LEU A 100 -6.11 11.06 7.06
CA LEU A 100 -6.99 11.57 8.13
C LEU A 100 -6.31 12.58 9.04
N ILE A 101 -5.12 12.30 9.55
CA ILE A 101 -4.50 13.11 10.61
C ILE A 101 -4.29 14.57 10.19
N PRO A 102 -3.69 14.90 9.02
CA PRO A 102 -3.53 16.30 8.60
C PRO A 102 -4.87 17.04 8.48
N LEU A 103 -5.92 16.35 8.00
CA LEU A 103 -7.26 16.91 7.90
C LEU A 103 -7.90 17.15 9.27
N GLN A 104 -7.72 16.24 10.22
CA GLN A 104 -8.27 16.36 11.58
C GLN A 104 -7.65 17.51 12.38
N ILE A 105 -6.34 17.75 12.22
CA ILE A 105 -5.63 18.83 12.90
C ILE A 105 -5.67 20.16 12.13
N GLY A 106 -6.30 20.19 10.94
CA GLY A 106 -6.37 21.37 10.07
C GLY A 106 -5.02 21.80 9.48
N ALA A 107 -4.04 20.88 9.42
CA ALA A 107 -2.74 21.15 8.80
C ALA A 107 -2.84 21.11 7.27
N ARG A 108 -2.03 21.94 6.61
CA ARG A 108 -1.97 21.96 5.15
C ARG A 108 -1.33 20.70 4.56
N ASP A 109 -0.34 20.14 5.27
CA ASP A 109 0.43 18.97 4.85
C ASP A 109 1.14 18.35 6.06
N VAL A 110 1.84 17.23 5.86
CA VAL A 110 2.72 16.61 6.86
C VAL A 110 4.00 17.42 7.10
N ALA A 111 4.67 17.22 8.25
CA ALA A 111 5.84 17.99 8.66
C ALA A 111 7.02 17.94 7.65
N PHE A 112 7.22 16.80 6.98
CA PHE A 112 8.28 16.60 5.98
C PHE A 112 7.73 15.98 4.68
N PRO A 113 7.15 16.78 3.75
CA PRO A 113 6.45 16.25 2.57
C PRO A 113 7.31 15.37 1.67
N ARG A 114 8.58 15.76 1.44
CA ARG A 114 9.52 14.98 0.61
C ARG A 114 9.95 13.68 1.25
N LEU A 115 10.16 13.67 2.57
CA LEU A 115 10.54 12.45 3.30
C LEU A 115 9.37 11.46 3.33
N ASN A 116 8.14 11.97 3.40
CA ASN A 116 6.94 11.16 3.31
C ASN A 116 6.73 10.58 1.90
N ALA A 117 7.04 11.32 0.83
CA ALA A 117 7.06 10.74 -0.51
C ALA A 117 8.13 9.63 -0.63
N LEU A 118 9.31 9.85 -0.05
CA LEU A 118 10.38 8.83 -0.02
C LEU A 118 9.97 7.57 0.76
N SER A 119 9.25 7.71 1.89
CA SER A 119 8.82 6.56 2.69
C SER A 119 7.97 5.58 1.87
N TYR A 120 7.07 6.11 1.03
CA TYR A 120 6.26 5.29 0.12
C TYR A 120 7.14 4.52 -0.88
N TRP A 121 8.14 5.17 -1.48
CA TRP A 121 9.03 4.50 -2.44
C TRP A 121 9.89 3.43 -1.78
N VAL A 122 10.40 3.68 -0.57
CA VAL A 122 11.15 2.67 0.20
C VAL A 122 10.25 1.48 0.54
N PHE A 123 9.01 1.74 0.97
CA PHE A 123 8.01 0.70 1.20
C PHE A 123 7.75 -0.13 -0.06
N LEU A 124 7.50 0.51 -1.21
CA LEU A 124 7.23 -0.18 -2.46
C LEU A 124 8.42 -1.05 -2.91
N LEU A 125 9.65 -0.52 -2.79
CA LEU A 125 10.87 -1.29 -3.08
C LEU A 125 11.04 -2.48 -2.13
N GLY A 126 10.72 -2.31 -0.84
CA GLY A 126 10.70 -3.41 0.13
C GLY A 126 9.67 -4.48 -0.23
N ALA A 127 8.46 -4.09 -0.61
CA ALA A 127 7.40 -4.99 -1.05
C ALA A 127 7.83 -5.79 -2.29
N ILE A 128 8.45 -5.13 -3.28
CA ILE A 128 8.99 -5.79 -4.47
C ILE A 128 10.09 -6.77 -4.08
N THR A 129 11.06 -6.34 -3.26
CA THR A 129 12.21 -7.17 -2.86
C THR A 129 11.76 -8.43 -2.13
N LEU A 130 10.79 -8.32 -1.22
CA LEU A 130 10.22 -9.46 -0.52
C LEU A 130 9.58 -10.46 -1.50
N ASN A 131 8.87 -9.97 -2.51
CA ASN A 131 8.19 -10.80 -3.51
C ASN A 131 9.11 -11.34 -4.62
N LEU A 132 10.34 -10.82 -4.78
CA LEU A 132 11.30 -11.39 -5.73
C LEU A 132 11.68 -12.83 -5.40
N GLY A 133 11.55 -13.24 -4.13
CA GLY A 133 11.77 -14.62 -3.70
C GLY A 133 10.87 -15.64 -4.44
N TRP A 134 9.70 -15.23 -4.93
CA TRP A 134 8.83 -16.09 -5.75
C TRP A 134 9.46 -16.46 -7.11
N ILE A 135 10.28 -15.57 -7.67
CA ILE A 135 10.89 -15.76 -8.99
C ILE A 135 12.29 -16.36 -8.86
N TRP A 136 13.08 -15.85 -7.90
CA TRP A 136 14.51 -16.18 -7.79
C TRP A 136 14.79 -17.28 -6.75
N GLY A 137 13.78 -17.69 -5.98
CA GLY A 137 13.91 -18.64 -4.88
C GLY A 137 14.38 -17.97 -3.58
N GLY A 138 14.39 -18.76 -2.49
CA GLY A 138 14.84 -18.30 -1.18
C GLY A 138 13.78 -17.64 -0.29
N LEU A 139 12.50 -17.98 -0.49
CA LEU A 139 11.44 -17.51 0.40
C LEU A 139 11.62 -18.07 1.82
N PRO A 140 11.43 -17.24 2.86
CA PRO A 140 11.39 -17.69 4.24
C PRO A 140 10.34 -18.79 4.45
N ASN A 141 10.65 -19.76 5.31
CA ASN A 141 9.80 -20.91 5.62
C ASN A 141 9.79 -21.26 7.12
N ASP A 142 10.12 -20.28 7.96
CA ASP A 142 10.29 -20.43 9.42
C ASP A 142 9.13 -19.80 10.22
N GLY A 143 8.07 -19.35 9.54
CA GLY A 143 6.89 -18.70 10.14
C GLY A 143 5.89 -19.67 10.73
#